data_AF-A0A2M7MZ75-F1
#
_entry.id   AF-A0A2M7MZ75-F1
#
_cell.length_a   1.000
_cell.length_b   1.000
_cell.length_c   1.000
_cell.angle_alpha   90.00
_cell.angle_beta   90.00
_cell.angle_gamma   90.00
#
_symmetry.space_group_name_H-M   'P 1'
#
loop_
_entity.id
_entity.type
_entity.pdbx_description
1 polymer ?
#
loop_
_entity_poly.entity_id
_entity_poly.type
_entity_poly.pdbx_seq_one_letter_code
_entity_poly.pdbx_strand_id
1 'polypeptide(L)'
;MPAALHTAARAGDSAQVRNMLAAGTNPNEMDEAGDTALHIAAVNGHLEVVDALLEAGADANARDAHGWTPIFKAAYNHELDCGFAPVVQALIDAGADVNARIFFGLTPLMLAAGGGEAAVCAALLAAGAEVKAANEGGITALMMAKERFYVDVINLLYEAEALLMETEGVSCSSGARKGPAGDDAKVINFMPRMH
;
A
#
# COMPACT_ATOMS: atom_id res chain seq x y z
N MET A 1 6.45 -28.53 -7.12
CA MET A 1 7.29 -27.64 -7.93
C MET A 1 6.77 -26.23 -7.68
N PRO A 2 7.19 -25.58 -6.57
CA PRO A 2 6.70 -24.26 -6.18
C PRO A 2 6.91 -23.20 -7.26
N ALA A 3 7.95 -23.38 -8.09
CA ALA A 3 8.42 -22.41 -9.07
C ALA A 3 7.41 -22.06 -10.18
N ALA A 4 6.41 -22.89 -10.47
CA ALA A 4 5.52 -22.68 -11.62
C ALA A 4 4.63 -21.44 -11.44
N LEU A 5 3.95 -21.31 -10.30
CA LEU A 5 3.08 -20.16 -10.01
C LEU A 5 3.90 -18.86 -9.90
N HIS A 6 5.07 -18.93 -9.25
CA HIS A 6 6.01 -17.80 -9.13
C HIS A 6 6.51 -17.32 -10.50
N THR A 7 6.76 -18.24 -11.43
CA THR A 7 7.20 -17.91 -12.79
C THR A 7 6.08 -17.25 -13.59
N ALA A 8 4.87 -17.79 -13.52
CA ALA A 8 3.68 -17.22 -14.16
C ALA A 8 3.40 -15.80 -13.62
N ALA A 9 3.50 -15.62 -12.29
CA ALA A 9 3.34 -14.33 -11.65
C ALA A 9 4.41 -13.32 -12.06
N ARG A 10 5.67 -13.74 -12.20
CA ARG A 10 6.76 -12.87 -12.69
C ARG A 10 6.54 -12.43 -14.14
N ALA A 11 6.01 -13.32 -14.96
CA ALA A 11 5.73 -13.06 -16.37
C ALA A 11 4.48 -12.20 -16.61
N GLY A 12 3.61 -12.03 -15.60
CA GLY A 12 2.33 -11.34 -15.75
C GLY A 12 1.26 -12.18 -16.46
N ASP A 13 1.45 -13.51 -16.58
CA ASP A 13 0.51 -14.39 -17.29
C ASP A 13 -0.70 -14.74 -16.40
N SER A 14 -1.66 -13.82 -16.35
CA SER A 14 -2.88 -13.97 -15.55
C SER A 14 -3.72 -15.18 -15.97
N ALA A 15 -3.70 -15.58 -17.24
CA ALA A 15 -4.42 -16.77 -17.71
C ALA A 15 -3.79 -18.05 -17.15
N GLN A 16 -2.46 -18.16 -17.19
CA GLN A 16 -1.75 -19.29 -16.61
C GLN A 16 -1.92 -19.34 -15.09
N VAL A 17 -1.84 -18.20 -14.39
CA VAL A 17 -2.07 -18.10 -12.95
C VAL A 17 -3.48 -18.60 -12.59
N ARG A 18 -4.52 -18.10 -13.26
CA ARG A 18 -5.91 -18.53 -13.02
C ARG A 18 -6.11 -20.03 -13.26
N ASN A 19 -5.50 -20.58 -14.31
CA ASN A 19 -5.57 -22.02 -14.59
C ASN A 19 -4.91 -22.86 -13.49
N MET A 20 -3.75 -22.43 -12.97
CA MET A 20 -3.07 -23.13 -11.87
C MET A 20 -3.87 -23.07 -10.56
N LEU A 21 -4.42 -21.90 -10.23
CA LEU A 21 -5.26 -21.72 -9.05
C LEU A 21 -6.55 -22.57 -9.14
N ALA A 22 -7.19 -22.61 -10.31
CA ALA A 22 -8.35 -23.48 -10.55
C ALA A 22 -8.01 -24.98 -10.46
N ALA A 23 -6.77 -25.36 -10.74
CA ALA A 23 -6.27 -26.73 -10.57
C ALA A 23 -5.92 -27.07 -9.10
N GLY A 24 -6.10 -26.14 -8.15
CA GLY A 24 -5.87 -26.35 -6.73
C GLY A 24 -4.45 -26.04 -6.26
N THR A 25 -3.66 -25.29 -7.05
CA THR A 25 -2.37 -24.77 -6.56
C THR A 25 -2.59 -23.86 -5.35
N ASN A 26 -1.76 -24.00 -4.31
CA ASN A 26 -1.81 -23.13 -3.14
C ASN A 26 -1.30 -21.72 -3.51
N PRO A 27 -2.13 -20.67 -3.42
CA PRO A 27 -1.72 -19.30 -3.73
C PRO A 27 -0.65 -18.75 -2.75
N ASN A 28 -0.54 -19.35 -1.57
CA ASN A 28 0.36 -18.95 -0.50
C ASN A 28 1.63 -19.83 -0.44
N GLU A 29 1.90 -20.62 -1.48
CA GLU A 29 3.17 -21.33 -1.58
C GLU A 29 4.31 -20.31 -1.71
N MET A 30 5.38 -20.51 -0.94
CA MET A 30 6.56 -19.64 -0.92
C MET A 30 7.70 -20.26 -1.74
N ASP A 31 8.52 -19.43 -2.36
CA ASP A 31 9.78 -19.84 -2.99
C ASP A 31 10.95 -19.90 -1.98
N GLU A 32 12.17 -20.11 -2.49
CA GLU A 32 13.38 -20.22 -1.65
C GLU A 32 13.74 -18.92 -0.90
N ALA A 33 13.26 -17.77 -1.37
CA ALA A 33 13.42 -16.47 -0.70
C ALA A 33 12.27 -16.16 0.28
N GLY A 34 11.28 -17.04 0.38
CA GLY A 34 10.07 -16.80 1.16
C GLY A 34 9.05 -15.92 0.43
N ASP A 35 9.31 -15.50 -0.80
CA ASP A 35 8.35 -14.74 -1.59
C ASP A 35 7.19 -15.65 -1.99
N THR A 36 5.97 -15.13 -1.93
CA THR A 36 4.80 -15.76 -2.55
C THR A 36 4.63 -15.25 -3.97
N ALA A 37 3.79 -15.91 -4.77
CA ALA A 37 3.40 -15.39 -6.09
C ALA A 37 2.84 -13.95 -6.02
N LEU A 38 2.18 -13.58 -4.91
CA LEU A 38 1.64 -12.24 -4.70
C LEU A 38 2.75 -11.19 -4.49
N HIS A 39 3.83 -11.53 -3.78
CA HIS A 39 5.00 -10.65 -3.67
C HIS A 39 5.61 -10.34 -5.04
N ILE A 40 5.75 -11.39 -5.86
CA ILE A 40 6.32 -11.28 -7.20
C ILE A 40 5.40 -10.46 -8.12
N ALA A 41 4.10 -10.69 -8.10
CA ALA A 41 3.16 -9.93 -8.91
C ALA A 41 3.15 -8.45 -8.50
N ALA A 42 3.20 -8.18 -7.19
CA ALA A 42 3.21 -6.83 -6.63
C ALA A 42 4.46 -6.02 -7.01
N VAL A 43 5.66 -6.60 -6.93
CA VAL A 43 6.91 -5.89 -7.30
C VAL A 43 6.97 -5.58 -8.80
N ASN A 44 6.32 -6.39 -9.64
CA ASN A 44 6.33 -6.20 -11.09
C ASN A 44 5.13 -5.38 -11.61
N GLY A 45 4.16 -5.04 -10.75
CA GLY A 45 3.02 -4.19 -11.13
C GLY A 45 1.93 -4.93 -11.92
N HIS A 46 1.88 -6.26 -11.85
CA HIS A 46 0.95 -7.07 -12.64
C HIS A 46 -0.41 -7.16 -11.97
N LEU A 47 -1.24 -6.12 -12.12
CA LEU A 47 -2.55 -6.00 -11.48
C LEU A 47 -3.46 -7.21 -11.70
N GLU A 48 -3.60 -7.69 -12.94
CA GLU A 48 -4.51 -8.81 -13.24
C GLU A 48 -4.07 -10.12 -12.55
N VAL A 49 -2.77 -10.27 -12.30
CA VAL A 49 -2.22 -11.39 -11.53
C VAL A 49 -2.49 -11.20 -10.04
N VAL A 50 -2.29 -9.97 -9.53
CA VAL A 50 -2.60 -9.62 -8.13
C VAL A 50 -4.05 -9.93 -7.82
N ASP A 51 -4.98 -9.46 -8.65
CA ASP A 51 -6.41 -9.71 -8.49
C ASP A 51 -6.72 -11.21 -8.50
N ALA A 52 -6.16 -11.96 -9.45
CA ALA A 52 -6.37 -13.41 -9.53
C ALA A 52 -5.89 -14.16 -8.28
N LEU A 53 -4.75 -13.75 -7.71
CA LEU A 53 -4.19 -14.35 -6.50
C LEU A 53 -5.03 -14.00 -5.27
N LEU A 54 -5.45 -12.73 -5.14
CA LEU A 54 -6.30 -12.27 -4.03
C LEU A 54 -7.68 -12.94 -4.06
N GLU A 55 -8.30 -13.05 -5.24
CA GLU A 55 -9.56 -13.79 -5.45
C GLU A 55 -9.44 -15.27 -5.03
N ALA A 56 -8.26 -15.87 -5.19
CA ALA A 56 -7.98 -17.25 -4.79
C ALA A 56 -7.61 -17.40 -3.30
N GLY A 57 -7.60 -16.32 -2.52
CA GLY A 57 -7.27 -16.35 -1.09
C GLY A 57 -5.78 -16.25 -0.77
N ALA A 58 -5.00 -15.60 -1.63
CA ALA A 58 -3.64 -15.20 -1.28
C ALA A 58 -3.66 -14.26 -0.06
N ASP A 59 -2.71 -14.44 0.85
CA ASP A 59 -2.53 -13.60 2.02
C ASP A 59 -1.84 -12.29 1.63
N ALA A 60 -2.60 -11.20 1.63
CA ALA A 60 -2.13 -9.85 1.34
C ALA A 60 -1.09 -9.34 2.37
N ASN A 61 -0.96 -10.01 3.52
CA ASN A 61 -0.04 -9.70 4.59
C ASN A 61 1.07 -10.75 4.76
N ALA A 62 1.21 -11.67 3.81
CA ALA A 62 2.29 -12.64 3.81
C ALA A 62 3.64 -11.93 3.95
N ARG A 63 4.56 -12.54 4.69
CA ARG A 63 5.90 -11.99 4.93
C ARG A 63 6.95 -12.89 4.32
N ASP A 64 7.81 -12.33 3.47
CA ASP A 64 8.99 -13.02 2.97
C ASP A 64 10.06 -13.23 4.05
N ALA A 65 11.19 -13.84 3.70
CA ALA A 65 12.29 -14.06 4.65
C ALA A 65 12.90 -12.76 5.21
N HIS A 66 12.61 -11.63 4.59
CA HIS A 66 12.99 -10.29 4.99
C HIS A 66 11.87 -9.53 5.71
N GLY A 67 10.73 -10.18 5.95
CA GLY A 67 9.56 -9.56 6.56
C GLY A 67 8.81 -8.61 5.62
N TRP A 68 9.20 -8.52 4.35
CA TRP A 68 8.50 -7.69 3.37
C TRP A 68 7.15 -8.29 3.09
N THR A 69 6.15 -7.43 2.95
CA THR A 69 4.82 -7.82 2.52
C THR A 69 4.59 -7.40 1.06
N PRO A 70 3.54 -7.91 0.39
CA PRO A 70 3.22 -7.52 -0.98
C PRO A 70 3.11 -5.99 -1.18
N ILE A 71 2.53 -5.27 -0.21
CA ILE A 71 2.40 -3.80 -0.32
C ILE A 71 3.75 -3.09 -0.24
N PHE A 72 4.71 -3.63 0.51
CA PHE A 72 6.09 -3.13 0.52
C PHE A 72 6.77 -3.32 -0.84
N LYS A 73 6.60 -4.49 -1.45
CA LYS A 73 7.14 -4.80 -2.78
C LYS A 73 6.57 -3.87 -3.85
N ALA A 74 5.27 -3.55 -3.77
CA ALA A 74 4.62 -2.60 -4.67
C ALA A 74 5.09 -1.15 -4.47
N ALA A 75 5.51 -0.77 -3.25
CA ALA A 75 5.96 0.59 -2.91
C ALA A 75 7.48 0.83 -3.04
N TYR A 76 8.30 -0.20 -3.31
CA TYR A 76 9.77 -0.13 -3.20
C TYR A 76 10.51 0.28 -4.49
N ASN A 77 10.04 -0.15 -5.65
CA ASN A 77 10.48 0.42 -6.93
C ASN A 77 9.50 1.58 -7.26
N HIS A 78 9.68 2.51 -8.21
CA HIS A 78 9.82 2.26 -9.65
C HIS A 78 10.41 3.49 -10.34
N GLU A 79 11.24 3.27 -11.36
CA GLU A 79 11.65 4.33 -12.32
C GLU A 79 10.60 4.52 -13.43
N LEU A 80 9.46 3.79 -13.36
CA LEU A 80 8.44 3.69 -14.39
C LEU A 80 7.09 4.14 -13.83
N ASP A 81 6.74 5.38 -14.18
CA ASP A 81 5.71 6.29 -13.67
C ASP A 81 4.23 5.84 -13.84
N CYS A 82 3.94 4.55 -14.02
CA CYS A 82 2.58 4.12 -14.41
C CYS A 82 2.27 2.65 -14.13
N GLY A 83 1.73 2.33 -12.95
CA GLY A 83 1.06 1.03 -12.75
C GLY A 83 0.86 0.54 -11.33
N PHE A 84 1.51 1.16 -10.34
CA PHE A 84 1.57 0.57 -9.00
C PHE A 84 0.48 1.04 -8.05
N ALA A 85 -0.07 2.24 -8.25
CA ALA A 85 -1.20 2.71 -7.46
C ALA A 85 -2.42 1.76 -7.53
N PRO A 86 -2.81 1.22 -8.70
CA PRO A 86 -3.85 0.18 -8.77
C PRO A 86 -3.49 -1.09 -7.99
N VAL A 87 -2.24 -1.55 -8.05
CA VAL A 87 -1.79 -2.74 -7.31
C VAL A 87 -1.85 -2.51 -5.80
N VAL A 88 -1.37 -1.35 -5.35
CA VAL A 88 -1.45 -0.94 -3.94
C VAL A 88 -2.90 -0.85 -3.50
N GLN A 89 -3.79 -0.29 -4.33
CA GLN A 89 -5.21 -0.24 -4.03
C GLN A 89 -5.83 -1.63 -3.91
N ALA A 90 -5.54 -2.55 -4.85
CA ALA A 90 -6.03 -3.93 -4.78
C ALA A 90 -5.57 -4.64 -3.50
N LEU A 91 -4.32 -4.42 -3.07
CA LEU A 91 -3.80 -4.96 -1.82
C LEU A 91 -4.50 -4.35 -0.60
N ILE A 92 -4.74 -3.03 -0.59
CA ILE A 92 -5.49 -2.35 0.47
C ILE A 92 -6.92 -2.90 0.56
N ASP A 93 -7.59 -3.05 -0.57
CA ASP A 93 -8.96 -3.58 -0.65
C ASP A 93 -9.03 -5.03 -0.15
N ALA A 94 -7.96 -5.80 -0.30
CA ALA A 94 -7.81 -7.14 0.26
C ALA A 94 -7.37 -7.16 1.74
N GLY A 95 -7.26 -6.01 2.40
CA GLY A 95 -6.94 -5.91 3.82
C GLY A 95 -5.44 -5.96 4.14
N ALA A 96 -4.58 -5.53 3.21
CA ALA A 96 -3.17 -5.32 3.50
C ALA A 96 -2.98 -4.27 4.61
N ASP A 97 -2.07 -4.54 5.55
CA ASP A 97 -1.69 -3.61 6.61
C ASP A 97 -0.83 -2.47 6.03
N VAL A 98 -1.46 -1.33 5.83
CA VAL A 98 -0.84 -0.09 5.31
C VAL A 98 0.22 0.49 6.24
N ASN A 99 0.20 0.11 7.52
CA ASN A 99 1.16 0.56 8.54
C ASN A 99 2.12 -0.56 8.95
N ALA A 100 2.17 -1.65 8.18
CA ALA A 100 3.10 -2.74 8.41
C ALA A 100 4.53 -2.20 8.54
N ARG A 101 5.29 -2.79 9.45
CA ARG A 101 6.69 -2.44 9.66
C ARG A 101 7.60 -3.59 9.28
N ILE A 102 8.62 -3.28 8.49
CA ILE A 102 9.71 -4.20 8.14
C ILE A 102 10.98 -3.82 8.90
N PHE A 103 12.14 -4.36 8.50
CA PHE A 103 13.43 -4.02 9.11
C PHE A 103 13.64 -2.51 9.30
N PHE A 104 14.23 -2.17 10.44
CA PHE A 104 14.45 -0.80 10.92
C PHE A 104 13.17 0.02 11.15
N GLY A 105 11.99 -0.62 11.15
CA GLY A 105 10.71 0.07 11.37
C GLY A 105 10.24 0.88 10.15
N LEU A 106 10.73 0.56 8.94
CA LEU A 106 10.25 1.18 7.71
C LEU A 106 8.79 0.84 7.47
N THR A 107 8.03 1.80 6.92
CA THR A 107 6.62 1.68 6.53
C THR A 107 6.47 1.76 4.99
N PRO A 108 5.36 1.30 4.40
CA PRO A 108 5.12 1.45 2.97
C PRO A 108 5.16 2.92 2.52
N LEU A 109 4.62 3.83 3.33
CA LEU A 109 4.62 5.26 3.05
C LEU A 109 6.04 5.85 3.00
N MET A 110 6.95 5.39 3.84
CA MET A 110 8.36 5.82 3.79
C MET A 110 9.03 5.41 2.48
N LEU A 111 8.79 4.18 2.00
CA LEU A 111 9.36 3.71 0.74
C LEU A 111 8.79 4.47 -0.45
N ALA A 112 7.47 4.61 -0.53
CA ALA A 112 6.81 5.37 -1.59
C ALA A 112 7.32 6.83 -1.62
N ALA A 113 7.50 7.45 -0.45
CA ALA A 113 8.01 8.80 -0.34
C ALA A 113 9.49 8.92 -0.73
N GLY A 114 10.30 7.91 -0.41
CA GLY A 114 11.70 7.80 -0.85
C GLY A 114 11.86 7.46 -2.34
N GLY A 115 10.82 6.93 -2.99
CA GLY A 115 10.74 6.70 -4.43
C GLY A 115 10.17 7.89 -5.22
N GLY A 116 9.47 8.82 -4.57
CA GLY A 116 8.81 9.94 -5.24
C GLY A 116 7.40 9.62 -5.74
N GLU A 117 6.83 8.52 -5.31
CA GLU A 117 5.58 7.94 -5.83
C GLU A 117 4.35 8.65 -5.23
N ALA A 118 4.03 9.84 -5.71
CA ALA A 118 2.94 10.67 -5.18
C ALA A 118 1.58 9.96 -5.20
N ALA A 119 1.28 9.20 -6.27
CA ALA A 119 0.03 8.45 -6.38
C ALA A 119 -0.07 7.30 -5.35
N VAL A 120 1.02 6.58 -5.10
CA VAL A 120 1.08 5.53 -4.08
C VAL A 120 0.98 6.15 -2.69
N CYS A 121 1.67 7.27 -2.43
CA CYS A 121 1.53 8.01 -1.19
C CYS A 121 0.09 8.44 -0.96
N ALA A 122 -0.60 8.97 -1.97
CA ALA A 122 -2.00 9.34 -1.89
C ALA A 122 -2.90 8.15 -1.50
N ALA A 123 -2.72 7.00 -2.16
CA ALA A 123 -3.49 5.79 -1.86
C ALA A 123 -3.25 5.30 -0.42
N LEU A 124 -2.00 5.24 0.02
CA LEU A 124 -1.64 4.84 1.38
C LEU A 124 -2.22 5.80 2.43
N LEU A 125 -2.16 7.11 2.20
CA LEU A 125 -2.72 8.11 3.12
C LEU A 125 -4.24 8.04 3.18
N ALA A 126 -4.91 7.88 2.03
CA ALA A 126 -6.36 7.69 1.98
C ALA A 126 -6.81 6.43 2.75
N ALA A 127 -5.96 5.40 2.77
CA ALA A 127 -6.17 4.17 3.52
C ALA A 127 -5.73 4.24 5.00
N GLY A 128 -5.28 5.40 5.48
CA GLY A 128 -4.95 5.61 6.91
C GLY A 128 -3.49 5.33 7.28
N ALA A 129 -2.56 5.47 6.33
CA ALA A 129 -1.14 5.41 6.65
C ALA A 129 -0.72 6.53 7.64
N GLU A 130 0.10 6.18 8.62
CA GLU A 130 0.61 7.09 9.64
C GLU A 130 1.62 8.09 9.04
N VAL A 131 1.17 9.28 8.66
CA VAL A 131 2.00 10.38 8.11
C VAL A 131 3.26 10.65 8.94
N LYS A 132 3.11 10.65 10.26
CA LYS A 132 4.18 11.00 11.22
C LYS A 132 4.93 9.78 11.75
N ALA A 133 4.69 8.59 11.20
CA ALA A 133 5.47 7.41 11.56
C ALA A 133 6.96 7.68 11.34
N ALA A 134 7.76 7.31 12.35
CA ALA A 134 9.21 7.32 12.27
C ALA A 134 9.73 5.89 12.38
N ASN A 135 10.83 5.63 11.67
CA ASN A 135 11.57 4.38 11.76
C ASN A 135 12.51 4.41 12.99
N GLU A 136 13.29 3.35 13.22
CA GLU A 136 14.21 3.26 14.38
C GLU A 136 15.27 4.36 14.41
N GLY A 137 15.61 4.93 13.25
CA GLY A 137 16.53 6.06 13.11
C GLY A 137 15.86 7.44 13.24
N GLY A 138 14.56 7.50 13.53
CA GLY A 138 13.80 8.74 13.57
C GLY A 138 13.48 9.33 12.19
N ILE A 139 13.71 8.57 11.11
CA ILE A 139 13.45 9.00 9.74
C ILE A 139 11.96 8.82 9.43
N THR A 140 11.34 9.87 8.90
CA THR A 140 9.93 9.88 8.45
C THR A 140 9.84 9.87 6.92
N ALA A 141 8.65 9.61 6.39
CA ALA A 141 8.37 9.70 4.95
C ALA A 141 8.71 11.11 4.39
N LEU A 142 8.36 12.16 5.15
CA LEU A 142 8.65 13.54 4.77
C LEU A 142 10.16 13.83 4.68
N MET A 143 10.97 13.24 5.57
CA MET A 143 12.43 13.40 5.52
C MET A 143 13.02 12.77 4.26
N MET A 144 12.57 11.57 3.89
CA MET A 144 13.02 10.88 2.68
C MET A 144 12.65 11.64 1.41
N ALA A 145 11.41 12.15 1.33
CA ALA A 145 10.97 12.95 0.19
C ALA A 145 11.76 14.27 0.05
N LYS A 146 12.10 14.91 1.17
CA LYS A 146 12.92 16.14 1.21
C LYS A 146 14.35 15.91 0.77
N GLU A 147 14.98 14.82 1.19
CA GLU A 147 16.37 14.49 0.82
C GLU A 147 16.55 14.40 -0.70
N ARG A 148 15.51 13.92 -1.40
CA ARG A 148 15.50 13.73 -2.85
C ARG A 148 14.76 14.82 -3.62
N PHE A 149 14.22 15.82 -2.92
CA PHE A 149 13.47 16.94 -3.49
C PHE A 149 12.22 16.54 -4.30
N TYR A 150 11.50 15.49 -3.89
CA TYR A 150 10.23 15.11 -4.50
C TYR A 150 9.10 16.07 -4.08
N VAL A 151 9.01 17.21 -4.77
CA VAL A 151 8.11 18.32 -4.42
C VAL A 151 6.65 17.87 -4.30
N ASP A 152 6.17 17.03 -5.22
CA ASP A 152 4.78 16.56 -5.21
C ASP A 152 4.46 15.73 -3.97
N VAL A 153 5.36 14.81 -3.59
CA VAL A 153 5.24 14.02 -2.36
C VAL A 153 5.34 14.92 -1.12
N ILE A 154 6.27 15.87 -1.11
CA ILE A 154 6.43 16.81 0.01
C ILE A 154 5.13 17.59 0.25
N ASN A 155 4.54 18.15 -0.81
CA ASN A 155 3.30 18.91 -0.74
C ASN A 155 2.15 18.02 -0.24
N LEU A 156 2.02 16.81 -0.80
CA LEU A 156 1.01 15.85 -0.41
C LEU A 156 1.13 15.43 1.07
N LEU A 157 2.34 15.22 1.57
CA LEU A 157 2.56 14.92 2.99
C LEU A 157 2.23 16.12 3.89
N TYR A 158 2.58 17.35 3.50
CA TYR A 158 2.20 18.54 4.27
C TYR A 158 0.68 18.76 4.30
N GLU A 159 -0.01 18.53 3.18
CA GLU A 159 -1.47 18.59 3.12
C GLU A 159 -2.10 17.57 4.09
N ALA A 160 -1.58 16.34 4.10
CA ALA A 160 -2.03 15.32 5.03
C ALA A 160 -1.73 15.69 6.50
N GLU A 161 -0.57 16.28 6.81
CA GLU A 161 -0.27 16.79 8.14
C GLU A 161 -1.21 17.91 8.58
N ALA A 162 -1.54 18.85 7.69
CA ALA A 162 -2.44 19.95 7.98
C ALA A 162 -3.86 19.45 8.31
N LEU A 163 -4.36 18.46 7.55
CA LEU A 163 -5.66 17.82 7.81
C LEU A 163 -5.70 17.15 9.19
N LEU A 164 -4.61 16.54 9.65
CA LEU A 164 -4.53 15.98 11.01
C LEU A 164 -4.70 17.06 12.09
N MET A 165 -4.07 18.23 11.91
CA MET A 165 -4.19 19.34 12.88
C MET A 165 -5.61 19.91 12.96
N GLU A 166 -6.36 19.90 11.87
CA GLU A 166 -7.77 20.32 11.87
C GLU A 166 -8.65 19.35 12.66
N THR A 167 -8.40 18.04 12.57
CA THR A 167 -9.16 17.03 13.32
C THR A 167 -8.90 17.09 14.83
N GLU A 168 -7.68 17.43 15.24
CA GLU A 168 -7.32 17.63 16.66
C GLU A 168 -7.91 18.95 17.22
N GLY A 169 -8.07 19.97 16.37
CA GLY A 169 -8.68 21.26 16.73
C GLY A 169 -10.20 21.24 16.94
N VAL A 170 -10.93 20.26 16.37
CA VAL A 170 -12.39 20.14 16.50
C VAL A 170 -12.81 19.53 17.85
N SER A 171 -11.87 19.00 18.64
CA SER A 171 -12.11 18.50 20.01
C SER A 171 -12.44 19.60 21.03
N CYS A 172 -12.16 20.87 20.72
CA CYS A 172 -12.37 21.99 21.64
C CYS A 172 -13.30 23.08 21.08
N SER A 173 -14.58 22.77 20.83
CA SER A 173 -15.64 23.76 21.06
C SER A 173 -17.03 23.15 21.29
N SER A 174 -17.50 23.35 22.52
CA SER A 174 -18.89 23.51 22.95
C SER A 174 -19.78 22.26 23.10
N GLY A 175 -20.23 22.08 24.35
CA GLY A 175 -21.34 21.20 24.68
C GLY A 175 -22.70 21.71 24.19
N ALA A 176 -23.66 20.79 24.30
CA ALA A 176 -25.12 20.95 24.20
C ALA A 176 -25.75 21.06 22.79
N ARG A 177 -26.14 19.90 22.24
CA ARG A 177 -27.57 19.51 22.11
C ARG A 177 -27.75 18.03 21.73
N LYS A 178 -28.68 17.36 22.42
CA LYS A 178 -29.19 16.02 22.08
C LYS A 178 -30.02 16.06 20.79
N GLY A 179 -29.89 15.04 19.95
CA GLY A 179 -30.80 14.67 18.85
C GLY A 179 -30.30 13.38 18.17
N PRO A 180 -31.16 12.41 17.80
CA PRO A 180 -30.76 11.01 17.65
C PRO A 180 -30.38 10.59 16.23
N ALA A 181 -29.52 9.56 16.19
CA ALA A 181 -29.38 8.46 15.23
C ALA A 181 -29.75 8.68 13.74
N GLY A 182 -28.74 8.49 12.90
CA GLY A 182 -28.87 8.15 11.48
C GLY A 182 -27.47 7.82 10.97
N ASP A 183 -27.21 6.54 10.76
CA ASP A 183 -26.05 6.02 10.05
C ASP A 183 -25.83 6.78 8.75
N ASP A 184 -24.58 7.15 8.46
CA ASP A 184 -24.02 7.15 7.11
C ASP A 184 -22.49 7.33 7.21
N ALA A 185 -21.77 6.30 6.79
CA ALA A 185 -20.33 6.27 6.69
C ALA A 185 -19.84 7.41 5.78
N LYS A 186 -19.00 8.30 6.32
CA LYS A 186 -18.32 9.33 5.51
C LYS A 186 -17.26 8.65 4.66
N VAL A 187 -17.62 8.36 3.41
CA VAL A 187 -16.67 8.06 2.33
C VAL A 187 -15.81 9.30 2.12
N ILE A 188 -14.52 9.20 2.45
CA ILE A 188 -13.50 10.23 2.19
C ILE A 188 -13.18 10.22 0.69
N ASN A 189 -13.93 11.00 -0.09
CA ASN A 189 -13.65 11.21 -1.51
C ASN A 189 -12.55 12.26 -1.67
N PHE A 190 -11.37 11.79 -2.07
CA PHE A 190 -10.24 12.62 -2.49
C PHE A 190 -10.50 13.12 -3.92
N MET A 191 -11.19 14.25 -4.07
CA MET A 191 -11.30 14.95 -5.36
C MET A 191 -10.26 16.08 -5.43
N PRO A 192 -9.47 16.19 -6.52
CA PRO A 192 -8.57 17.31 -6.69
C PRO A 192 -9.38 18.58 -6.96
N ARG A 193 -9.19 19.61 -6.12
CA ARG A 193 -9.71 20.95 -6.39
C ARG A 193 -8.89 21.58 -7.51
N MET A 194 -9.45 21.65 -8.71
CA MET A 194 -8.92 22.49 -9.78
C MET A 194 -9.17 23.97 -9.47
N HIS A 195 -8.11 24.76 -9.36
CA HIS A 195 -8.12 26.21 -9.56
C HIS A 195 -6.97 26.58 -10.50
#